data_AF-A0A426DLV3-F1
#
_entry.id   AF-A0A426DLV3-F1
#
_cell.length_a   1.000
_cell.length_b   1.000
_cell.length_c   1.000
_cell.angle_alpha   90.00
_cell.angle_beta   90.00
_cell.angle_gamma   90.00
#
_symmetry.space_group_name_H-M   'P 1'
#
loop_
_entity.id
_entity.type
_entity.pdbx_description
1 polymer ?
#
loop_
_entity_poly.entity_id
_entity_poly.type
_entity_poly.pdbx_seq_one_letter_code
_entity_poly.pdbx_strand_id
1 'polypeptide(L)'
;MDSAIKNDWGRLSFDWNEIEEIIVFGFGSMAQIYLDNITKNVKIRFIIDNSVQLKGCWYKDIPIYSYMESKENIKNTKIVIMAETTSYNEIFNILVRDGYIENTDFTGLERFICEWYFKRLRQVCLMEMHTTITTVCTFNCKKCNMFMPYYKQRRQYSYESLKENIDLIFRHVDYIFKYQLVGGEPFLNKDLPNFLEYLYDTYGSRIGRIRIITNGGVIPNEKLLYIIKKCNIEINISNYLNSIDYKEIYNQVIDAFKSAKINYKEISTLRWRDFGFPSNTFRRPQEEIRKHMLTCATAWHGLNNGCLYYCNSAWSASECGLFSLSNTDYIDLRSLMNSEDSGISIMEFCLGDRNPGYNSFCRICGGCGEDNTDIVQAGEQM
;
A
#
# COMPACT_ATOMS: atom_id res chain seq x y z
N MET A 1 7.84 -38.28 -6.36
CA MET A 1 7.93 -37.74 -5.00
C MET A 1 7.50 -36.30 -5.10
N ASP A 2 6.19 -36.08 -5.02
CA ASP A 2 5.59 -34.77 -5.07
C ASP A 2 5.89 -34.04 -3.77
N SER A 3 6.95 -33.22 -3.77
CA SER A 3 7.07 -32.16 -2.79
C SER A 3 6.05 -31.10 -3.17
N ALA A 4 4.80 -31.32 -2.77
CA ALA A 4 3.83 -30.25 -2.66
C ALA A 4 4.47 -29.19 -1.76
N ILE A 5 4.98 -28.13 -2.37
CA ILE A 5 5.35 -26.89 -1.69
C ILE A 5 4.06 -26.47 -1.00
N LYS A 6 3.97 -26.73 0.31
CA LYS A 6 2.91 -26.18 1.14
C LYS A 6 3.11 -24.69 1.07
N ASN A 7 2.29 -24.00 0.28
CA ASN A 7 2.14 -22.55 0.28
C ASN A 7 1.48 -22.10 1.59
N ASP A 8 2.12 -22.41 2.71
CA ASP A 8 1.85 -21.75 3.97
C ASP A 8 2.96 -20.70 4.08
N TRP A 9 2.67 -19.51 3.54
CA TRP A 9 3.57 -18.36 3.53
C TRP A 9 3.83 -17.97 4.98
N GLY A 10 4.86 -18.59 5.55
CA GLY A 10 5.07 -18.73 6.98
C GLY A 10 5.59 -17.47 7.69
N ARG A 11 5.95 -17.65 8.96
CA ARG A 11 6.59 -16.63 9.80
C ARG A 11 8.07 -16.56 9.51
N LEU A 12 8.68 -15.40 9.74
CA LEU A 12 10.14 -15.30 9.76
C LEU A 12 10.71 -16.28 10.79
N SER A 13 11.70 -17.06 10.38
CA SER A 13 12.44 -17.97 11.25
C SER A 13 13.12 -17.21 12.39
N PHE A 14 13.36 -17.89 13.52
CA PHE A 14 13.81 -17.24 14.76
C PHE A 14 15.12 -16.48 14.61
N ASP A 15 16.01 -16.92 13.72
CA ASP A 15 17.30 -16.29 13.45
C ASP A 15 17.19 -14.90 12.79
N TRP A 16 16.03 -14.49 12.26
CA TRP A 16 15.79 -13.09 11.89
C TRP A 16 15.82 -12.13 13.08
N ASN A 17 15.56 -12.61 14.30
CA ASN A 17 15.43 -11.74 15.48
C ASN A 17 16.75 -11.10 15.90
N GLU A 18 17.88 -11.64 15.46
CA GLU A 18 19.22 -11.18 15.85
C GLU A 18 20.00 -10.51 14.71
N ILE A 19 19.39 -10.34 13.53
CA ILE A 19 20.09 -9.71 12.42
C ILE A 19 20.19 -8.20 12.61
N GLU A 20 21.37 -7.67 12.31
CA GLU A 20 21.65 -6.22 12.32
C GLU A 20 21.99 -5.70 10.91
N GLU A 21 22.13 -6.62 9.95
CA GLU A 21 22.49 -6.35 8.57
C GLU A 21 21.63 -7.21 7.62
N ILE A 22 21.11 -6.58 6.57
CA ILE A 22 20.37 -7.23 5.48
C ILE A 22 20.95 -6.85 4.11
N ILE A 23 20.57 -7.62 3.11
CA ILE A 23 20.71 -7.28 1.69
C ILE A 23 19.33 -6.94 1.15
N VAL A 24 19.24 -5.93 0.30
CA VAL A 24 17.98 -5.56 -0.34
C VAL A 24 18.02 -6.00 -1.80
N PHE A 25 16.99 -6.70 -2.27
CA PHE A 25 16.86 -7.09 -3.67
C PHE A 25 15.64 -6.39 -4.29
N GLY A 26 15.91 -5.50 -5.23
CA GLY A 26 14.93 -4.62 -5.88
C GLY A 26 15.13 -3.18 -5.41
N PHE A 27 15.37 -2.28 -6.37
CA PHE A 27 15.63 -0.87 -6.15
C PHE A 27 14.87 0.03 -7.13
N GLY A 28 13.57 -0.25 -7.25
CA GLY A 28 12.66 0.61 -8.01
C GLY A 28 12.32 1.92 -7.27
N SER A 29 11.46 2.73 -7.90
CA SER A 29 10.99 3.99 -7.31
C SER A 29 10.31 3.82 -5.94
N MET A 30 9.73 2.64 -5.67
CA MET A 30 9.14 2.28 -4.38
C MET A 30 10.20 1.98 -3.31
N ALA A 31 11.32 1.34 -3.65
CA ALA A 31 12.34 0.95 -2.67
C ALA A 31 12.93 2.16 -1.95
N GLN A 32 13.16 3.27 -2.67
CA GLN A 32 13.67 4.53 -2.11
C GLN A 32 12.77 5.11 -1.01
N ILE A 33 11.46 4.86 -1.06
CA ILE A 33 10.52 5.35 -0.05
C ILE A 33 10.77 4.69 1.31
N TYR A 34 11.06 3.40 1.29
CA TYR A 34 11.20 2.58 2.49
C TYR A 34 12.64 2.55 3.00
N LEU A 35 13.63 2.51 2.10
CA LEU A 35 15.05 2.39 2.44
C LEU A 35 15.55 3.47 3.39
N ASP A 36 15.13 4.72 3.19
CA ASP A 36 15.53 5.83 4.06
C ASP A 36 15.03 5.70 5.50
N ASN A 37 13.93 5.00 5.71
CA ASN A 37 13.42 4.71 7.05
C ASN A 37 14.00 3.41 7.61
N ILE A 38 14.20 2.39 6.76
CA ILE A 38 14.74 1.09 7.17
C ILE A 38 16.20 1.20 7.61
N THR A 39 17.00 1.98 6.89
CA THR A 39 18.43 2.22 7.20
C THR A 39 18.67 2.87 8.57
N LYS A 40 17.64 3.44 9.20
CA LYS A 40 17.71 3.98 10.57
C LYS A 40 17.83 2.88 11.64
N ASN A 41 17.37 1.67 11.33
CA ASN A 41 17.25 0.59 12.31
C ASN A 41 18.05 -0.67 11.95
N VAL A 42 18.31 -0.91 10.66
CA VAL A 42 19.08 -2.06 10.17
C VAL A 42 20.09 -1.61 9.12
N LYS A 43 21.29 -2.18 9.16
CA LYS A 43 22.33 -1.90 8.16
C LYS A 43 21.97 -2.57 6.83
N ILE A 44 22.11 -1.84 5.73
CA ILE A 44 22.01 -2.42 4.39
C ILE A 44 23.42 -2.66 3.87
N ARG A 45 23.80 -3.93 3.69
CA ARG A 45 25.15 -4.28 3.22
C ARG A 45 25.39 -3.78 1.81
N PHE A 46 24.45 -4.09 0.91
CA PHE A 46 24.39 -3.63 -0.46
C PHE A 46 22.98 -3.88 -1.01
N ILE A 47 22.72 -3.30 -2.17
CA ILE A 47 21.48 -3.48 -2.92
C ILE A 47 21.76 -4.34 -4.15
N ILE A 48 20.84 -5.24 -4.47
CA ILE A 48 20.83 -6.01 -5.70
C ILE A 48 19.72 -5.47 -6.59
N ASP A 49 20.04 -5.15 -7.85
CA ASP A 49 19.03 -4.82 -8.86
C ASP A 49 19.41 -5.43 -10.22
N ASN A 50 18.40 -5.85 -10.99
CA ASN A 50 18.60 -6.46 -12.31
C ASN A 50 18.68 -5.40 -13.43
N SER A 51 18.42 -4.12 -13.13
CA SER A 51 18.59 -3.01 -14.06
C SER A 51 20.06 -2.83 -14.44
N VAL A 52 20.33 -2.91 -15.73
CA VAL A 52 21.66 -2.62 -16.30
C VAL A 52 22.09 -1.18 -16.01
N GLN A 53 21.14 -0.24 -15.91
CA GLN A 53 21.41 1.17 -15.64
C GLN A 53 21.88 1.44 -14.21
N LEU A 54 21.46 0.61 -13.25
CA LEU A 54 21.84 0.75 -11.83
C LEU A 54 23.13 0.01 -11.49
N LYS A 55 23.66 -0.77 -12.42
CA LYS A 55 24.86 -1.59 -12.20
C LYS A 55 26.07 -0.71 -11.86
N GLY A 56 26.68 -0.94 -10.69
CA GLY A 56 27.85 -0.18 -10.24
C GLY A 56 27.52 1.22 -9.72
N CYS A 57 26.24 1.58 -9.65
CA CYS A 57 25.79 2.80 -9.00
C CYS A 57 25.77 2.65 -7.47
N TRP A 58 25.57 3.78 -6.81
CA TRP A 58 25.43 3.87 -5.36
C TRP A 58 24.12 4.57 -5.04
N TYR A 59 23.45 4.11 -3.99
CA TYR A 59 22.38 4.86 -3.35
C TYR A 59 22.89 5.41 -2.01
N LYS A 60 23.19 6.71 -1.99
CA LYS A 60 23.96 7.32 -0.90
C LYS A 60 25.28 6.55 -0.73
N ASP A 61 25.51 5.95 0.42
CA ASP A 61 26.72 5.18 0.73
C ASP A 61 26.53 3.66 0.57
N ILE A 62 25.43 3.21 -0.06
CA ILE A 62 25.11 1.80 -0.25
C ILE A 62 25.39 1.41 -1.72
N PRO A 63 26.30 0.45 -1.98
CA PRO A 63 26.60 0.03 -3.35
C PRO A 63 25.47 -0.82 -3.94
N ILE A 64 25.30 -0.72 -5.27
CA ILE A 64 24.32 -1.48 -6.04
C ILE A 64 25.05 -2.46 -6.97
N TYR A 65 24.75 -3.75 -6.82
CA TYR A 65 25.31 -4.83 -7.62
C TYR A 65 24.24 -5.52 -8.47
N SER A 66 24.67 -6.18 -9.56
CA SER A 66 23.82 -7.17 -10.20
C SER A 66 23.75 -8.45 -9.36
N TYR A 67 22.68 -9.23 -9.53
CA TYR A 67 22.56 -10.51 -8.83
C TYR A 67 23.76 -11.42 -9.05
N MET A 68 24.24 -11.51 -10.30
CA MET A 68 25.40 -12.33 -10.68
C MET A 68 26.69 -11.93 -9.96
N GLU A 69 26.94 -10.64 -9.74
CA GLU A 69 28.13 -10.15 -9.00
C GLU A 69 28.03 -10.43 -7.50
N SER A 70 26.81 -10.48 -6.98
CA SER A 70 26.55 -10.67 -5.55
C SER A 70 26.50 -12.13 -5.11
N LYS A 71 26.39 -13.11 -6.02
CA LYS A 71 26.13 -14.53 -5.72
C LYS A 71 27.04 -15.15 -4.65
N GLU A 72 28.33 -14.84 -4.67
CA GLU A 72 29.27 -15.36 -3.67
C GLU A 72 29.22 -14.59 -2.33
N ASN A 73 28.72 -13.36 -2.35
CA ASN A 73 28.70 -12.41 -1.22
C ASN A 73 27.35 -12.34 -0.48
N ILE A 74 26.30 -12.97 -1.01
CA ILE A 74 24.97 -13.05 -0.38
C ILE A 74 24.87 -14.17 0.68
N LYS A 75 25.84 -15.10 0.71
CA LYS A 75 25.85 -16.23 1.66
C LYS A 75 25.79 -15.73 3.11
N ASN A 76 24.97 -16.39 3.92
CA ASN A 76 24.77 -16.11 5.35
C ASN A 76 24.19 -14.72 5.69
N THR A 77 23.68 -13.96 4.71
CA THR A 77 23.01 -12.68 4.97
C THR A 77 21.56 -12.77 4.51
N LYS A 78 20.64 -12.25 5.32
CA LYS A 78 19.21 -12.26 5.00
C LYS A 78 18.86 -11.26 3.91
N ILE A 79 17.95 -11.62 3.01
CA ILE A 79 17.58 -10.80 1.86
C ILE A 79 16.14 -10.30 2.04
N VAL A 80 15.92 -8.99 1.87
CA VAL A 80 14.59 -8.38 1.84
C VAL A 80 14.28 -7.97 0.40
N ILE A 81 13.23 -8.56 -0.18
CA ILE A 81 12.77 -8.19 -1.52
C ILE A 81 11.95 -6.90 -1.43
N MET A 82 12.39 -5.86 -2.14
CA MET A 82 11.74 -4.55 -2.22
C MET A 82 11.33 -4.26 -3.67
N ALA A 83 10.31 -4.96 -4.14
CA ALA A 83 9.84 -4.87 -5.52
C ALA A 83 8.31 -4.89 -5.61
N GLU A 84 7.76 -4.37 -6.72
CA GLU A 84 6.34 -4.52 -7.05
C GLU A 84 6.02 -5.98 -7.38
N THR A 85 4.75 -6.39 -7.30
CA THR A 85 4.31 -7.80 -7.35
C THR A 85 4.93 -8.62 -8.48
N THR A 86 4.95 -8.11 -9.72
CA THR A 86 5.53 -8.84 -10.86
C THR A 86 7.04 -9.04 -10.69
N SER A 87 7.76 -7.99 -10.33
CA SER A 87 9.20 -8.05 -10.06
C SER A 87 9.53 -8.86 -8.80
N TYR A 88 8.65 -8.88 -7.80
CA TYR A 88 8.77 -9.74 -6.63
C TYR A 88 8.82 -11.21 -7.04
N ASN A 89 7.89 -11.65 -7.89
CA ASN A 89 7.81 -13.05 -8.34
C ASN A 89 9.03 -13.46 -9.17
N GLU A 90 9.55 -12.56 -10.01
CA GLU A 90 10.81 -12.79 -10.73
C GLU A 90 11.99 -13.00 -9.77
N ILE A 91 12.14 -12.11 -8.78
CA ILE A 91 13.21 -12.19 -7.77
C ILE A 91 13.05 -13.45 -6.90
N PHE A 92 11.83 -13.74 -6.46
CA PHE A 92 11.47 -14.94 -5.70
C PHE A 92 11.94 -16.20 -6.45
N ASN A 93 11.59 -16.32 -7.74
CA ASN A 93 11.96 -17.47 -8.55
C ASN A 93 13.48 -17.60 -8.74
N ILE A 94 14.19 -16.47 -8.84
CA ILE A 94 15.66 -16.45 -8.90
C ILE A 94 16.26 -17.03 -7.61
N LEU A 95 15.80 -16.56 -6.45
CA LEU A 95 16.31 -16.98 -5.15
C LEU A 95 15.99 -18.45 -4.85
N VAL A 96 14.74 -18.88 -5.09
CA VAL A 96 14.34 -20.28 -4.88
C VAL A 96 15.11 -21.24 -5.78
N ARG A 97 15.30 -20.90 -7.05
CA ARG A 97 16.10 -21.72 -7.99
C ARG A 97 17.54 -21.90 -7.52
N ASP A 98 18.09 -20.88 -6.86
CA ASP A 98 19.46 -20.89 -6.34
C ASP A 98 19.55 -21.45 -4.90
N GLY A 99 18.46 -22.04 -4.38
CA GLY A 99 18.43 -22.81 -3.14
C GLY A 99 18.05 -22.03 -1.89
N TYR A 100 17.66 -20.76 -2.01
CA TYR A 100 17.20 -19.96 -0.88
C TYR A 100 15.75 -20.29 -0.52
N ILE A 101 15.43 -20.23 0.77
CA ILE A 101 14.11 -20.57 1.31
C ILE A 101 13.41 -19.29 1.80
N GLU A 102 12.18 -19.05 1.36
CA GLU A 102 11.41 -17.89 1.81
C GLU A 102 11.08 -17.97 3.31
N ASN A 103 11.10 -16.81 3.98
CA ASN A 103 10.98 -16.58 5.42
C ASN A 103 12.08 -17.23 6.28
N THR A 104 12.97 -18.01 5.68
CA THR A 104 14.22 -18.44 6.29
C THR A 104 15.35 -17.53 5.81
N ASP A 105 15.67 -17.52 4.53
CA ASP A 105 16.82 -16.78 3.98
C ASP A 105 16.42 -15.43 3.38
N PHE A 106 15.20 -15.32 2.86
CA PHE A 106 14.69 -14.09 2.28
C PHE A 106 13.22 -13.87 2.59
N THR A 107 12.73 -12.63 2.54
CA THR A 107 11.31 -12.33 2.70
C THR A 107 10.90 -11.07 1.95
N GLY A 108 9.60 -10.84 1.80
CA GLY A 108 9.07 -9.58 1.30
C GLY A 108 9.13 -8.44 2.32
N LEU A 109 9.15 -7.21 1.81
CA LEU A 109 9.24 -5.99 2.60
C LEU A 109 8.19 -5.88 3.71
N GLU A 110 6.93 -6.20 3.42
CA GLU A 110 5.83 -6.07 4.39
C GLU A 110 6.02 -7.00 5.59
N ARG A 111 6.36 -8.27 5.32
CA ARG A 111 6.67 -9.27 6.34
C ARG A 111 7.87 -8.85 7.17
N PHE A 112 8.92 -8.34 6.53
CA PHE A 112 10.08 -7.79 7.22
C PHE A 112 9.69 -6.62 8.14
N ILE A 113 8.96 -5.63 7.63
CA ILE A 113 8.51 -4.47 8.42
C ILE A 113 7.68 -4.91 9.62
N CYS A 114 6.68 -5.78 9.44
CA CYS A 114 5.80 -6.18 10.52
C CYS A 114 6.53 -7.07 11.55
N GLU A 115 7.15 -8.17 11.09
CA GLU A 115 7.68 -9.17 12.03
C GLU A 115 9.06 -8.81 12.59
N TRP A 116 9.98 -8.27 11.79
CA TRP A 116 11.33 -7.98 12.29
C TRP A 116 11.31 -6.79 13.27
N TYR A 117 10.59 -5.71 12.96
CA TYR A 117 10.46 -4.57 13.89
C TYR A 117 9.80 -5.00 15.20
N PHE A 118 8.77 -5.84 15.15
CA PHE A 118 8.13 -6.31 16.37
C PHE A 118 9.05 -7.21 17.18
N LYS A 119 9.68 -8.23 16.56
CA LYS A 119 10.50 -9.19 17.28
C LYS A 119 11.82 -8.58 17.80
N ARG A 120 12.45 -7.68 17.04
CA ARG A 120 13.74 -7.04 17.40
C ARG A 120 13.56 -5.78 18.24
N LEU A 121 12.65 -4.89 17.83
CA LEU A 121 12.53 -3.54 18.39
C LEU A 121 11.31 -3.38 19.31
N ARG A 122 10.46 -4.41 19.40
CA ARG A 122 9.16 -4.35 20.10
C ARG A 122 8.28 -3.21 19.59
N GLN A 123 8.34 -2.97 18.28
CA GLN A 123 7.55 -1.95 17.60
C GLN A 123 6.56 -2.59 16.62
N VAL A 124 5.30 -2.20 16.73
CA VAL A 124 4.24 -2.57 15.79
C VAL A 124 4.32 -1.61 14.61
N CYS A 125 4.87 -2.08 13.49
CA CYS A 125 5.05 -1.28 12.29
C CYS A 125 4.19 -1.82 11.15
N LEU A 126 3.56 -0.92 10.39
CA LEU A 126 2.79 -1.27 9.19
C LEU A 126 3.43 -0.66 7.95
N MET A 127 3.45 -1.42 6.85
CA MET A 127 4.05 -0.96 5.60
C MET A 127 3.23 0.18 4.97
N GLU A 128 1.92 -0.04 4.81
CA GLU A 128 1.07 0.93 4.12
C GLU A 128 -0.38 0.90 4.64
N MET A 129 -1.02 2.07 4.68
CA MET A 129 -2.43 2.23 5.04
C MET A 129 -3.10 3.33 4.23
N HIS A 130 -4.39 3.15 3.94
CA HIS A 130 -5.18 4.04 3.11
C HIS A 130 -6.42 4.53 3.87
N THR A 131 -6.68 5.82 3.86
CA THR A 131 -7.95 6.38 4.37
C THR A 131 -8.69 7.10 3.26
N THR A 132 -9.98 6.80 3.17
CA THR A 132 -10.86 7.45 2.20
C THR A 132 -11.31 8.80 2.72
N ILE A 133 -10.90 9.87 2.04
CA ILE A 133 -11.21 11.25 2.41
C ILE A 133 -12.63 11.65 1.99
N THR A 134 -13.13 11.10 0.89
CA THR A 134 -14.46 11.41 0.36
C THR A 134 -14.90 10.33 -0.61
N THR A 135 -16.22 10.14 -0.75
CA THR A 135 -16.83 9.35 -1.84
C THR A 135 -17.45 10.23 -2.92
N VAL A 136 -17.30 11.56 -2.80
CA VAL A 136 -17.60 12.52 -3.87
C VAL A 136 -16.42 12.58 -4.83
N CYS A 137 -16.69 12.49 -6.13
CA CYS A 137 -15.70 12.57 -7.18
C CYS A 137 -16.22 13.47 -8.31
N THR A 138 -15.31 14.18 -8.99
CA THR A 138 -15.60 14.93 -10.23
C THR A 138 -15.79 14.03 -11.44
N PHE A 139 -15.32 12.78 -11.38
CA PHE A 139 -15.44 11.81 -12.46
C PHE A 139 -16.33 10.63 -12.06
N ASN A 140 -16.85 9.94 -13.08
CA ASN A 140 -17.74 8.79 -12.95
C ASN A 140 -17.16 7.55 -13.63
N CYS A 141 -15.88 7.25 -13.36
CA CYS A 141 -15.13 6.21 -14.06
C CYS A 141 -15.73 4.82 -13.85
N LYS A 142 -16.15 4.15 -14.93
CA LYS A 142 -16.83 2.85 -14.98
C LYS A 142 -16.10 1.75 -14.21
N LYS A 143 -14.76 1.74 -14.26
CA LYS A 143 -13.88 0.72 -13.65
C LYS A 143 -13.11 1.21 -12.43
N CYS A 144 -13.64 2.23 -11.72
CA CYS A 144 -13.05 2.73 -10.49
C CYS A 144 -12.98 1.62 -9.42
N ASN A 145 -11.78 1.32 -8.91
CA ASN A 145 -11.57 0.34 -7.83
C ASN A 145 -12.19 0.74 -6.48
N MET A 146 -12.57 2.01 -6.34
CA MET A 146 -13.33 2.53 -5.21
C MET A 146 -14.83 2.60 -5.49
N PHE A 147 -15.31 2.13 -6.65
CA PHE A 147 -16.75 2.01 -6.98
C PHE A 147 -17.55 3.31 -6.88
N MET A 148 -16.90 4.47 -7.08
CA MET A 148 -17.52 5.80 -6.98
C MET A 148 -18.84 5.97 -7.77
N PRO A 149 -19.00 5.39 -8.99
CA PRO A 149 -20.27 5.45 -9.72
C PRO A 149 -21.46 4.78 -9.04
N TYR A 150 -21.22 3.82 -8.15
CA TYR A 150 -22.26 2.99 -7.55
C TYR A 150 -22.76 3.51 -6.20
N TYR A 151 -22.16 4.57 -5.66
CA TYR A 151 -22.62 5.20 -4.42
C TYR A 151 -23.96 5.91 -4.62
N LYS A 152 -25.01 5.43 -3.94
CA LYS A 152 -26.32 6.10 -3.89
C LYS A 152 -26.27 7.41 -3.10
N GLN A 153 -25.45 7.45 -2.05
CA GLN A 153 -25.21 8.64 -1.24
C GLN A 153 -23.71 8.85 -1.12
N ARG A 154 -23.22 9.94 -1.73
CA ARG A 154 -21.82 10.34 -1.66
C ARG A 154 -21.62 11.28 -0.48
N ARG A 155 -20.50 11.17 0.24
CA ARG A 155 -20.20 11.99 1.42
C ARG A 155 -18.74 12.42 1.45
N GLN A 156 -18.52 13.60 2.02
CA GLN A 156 -17.20 14.04 2.46
C GLN A 156 -17.07 13.64 3.93
N TYR A 157 -15.96 13.01 4.32
CA TYR A 157 -15.73 12.64 5.72
C TYR A 157 -15.33 13.87 6.53
N SER A 158 -15.96 14.08 7.68
CA SER A 158 -15.64 15.24 8.50
C SER A 158 -14.26 15.10 9.16
N TYR A 159 -13.72 16.24 9.61
CA TYR A 159 -12.50 16.27 10.42
C TYR A 159 -12.56 15.27 11.60
N GLU A 160 -13.66 15.24 12.34
CA GLU A 160 -13.81 14.40 13.54
C GLU A 160 -13.76 12.91 13.20
N SER A 161 -14.39 12.50 12.09
CA SER A 161 -14.39 11.10 11.65
C SER A 161 -13.00 10.66 11.19
N LEU A 162 -12.29 11.51 10.43
CA LEU A 162 -10.93 11.23 9.99
C LEU A 162 -9.96 11.20 11.17
N LYS A 163 -10.12 12.13 12.11
CA LYS A 163 -9.38 12.17 13.38
C LYS A 163 -9.59 10.90 14.21
N GLU A 164 -10.85 10.47 14.37
CA GLU A 164 -11.15 9.27 15.15
C GLU A 164 -10.45 8.03 14.57
N ASN A 165 -10.49 7.86 13.24
CA ASN A 165 -9.82 6.75 12.55
C ASN A 165 -8.32 6.70 12.87
N ILE A 166 -7.64 7.84 12.74
CA ILE A 166 -6.19 7.89 12.93
C ILE A 166 -5.81 7.73 14.40
N ASP A 167 -6.60 8.30 15.31
CA ASP A 167 -6.38 8.15 16.75
C ASP A 167 -6.57 6.71 17.21
N LEU A 168 -7.54 6.00 16.64
CA LEU A 168 -7.80 4.59 16.97
C LEU A 168 -6.64 3.69 16.57
N ILE A 169 -6.10 3.84 15.35
CA ILE A 169 -5.00 2.96 14.90
C ILE A 169 -3.69 3.22 15.66
N PHE A 170 -3.36 4.49 15.93
CA PHE A 170 -2.10 4.84 16.62
C PHE A 170 -2.09 4.54 18.12
N ARG A 171 -3.19 4.03 18.69
CA ARG A 171 -3.17 3.39 20.02
C ARG A 171 -2.41 2.07 20.01
N HIS A 172 -2.35 1.39 18.87
CA HIS A 172 -1.85 0.03 18.76
C HIS A 172 -0.66 -0.13 17.80
N VAL A 173 -0.42 0.87 16.95
CA VAL A 173 0.63 0.86 15.92
C VAL A 173 1.65 1.94 16.23
N ASP A 174 2.94 1.61 16.30
CA ASP A 174 4.01 2.56 16.58
C ASP A 174 4.36 3.42 15.36
N TYR A 175 4.39 2.81 14.17
CA TYR A 175 4.83 3.46 12.94
C TYR A 175 4.12 2.95 11.68
N ILE A 176 3.78 3.86 10.78
CA ILE A 176 3.26 3.53 9.44
C ILE A 176 4.23 4.07 8.40
N PHE A 177 4.84 3.21 7.59
CA PHE A 177 5.84 3.65 6.61
C PHE A 177 5.24 4.53 5.51
N LYS A 178 4.01 4.23 5.08
CA LYS A 178 3.31 5.00 4.05
C LYS A 178 1.82 5.14 4.36
N TYR A 179 1.35 6.37 4.44
CA TYR A 179 -0.05 6.68 4.67
C TYR A 179 -0.62 7.42 3.46
N GLN A 180 -1.62 6.82 2.82
CA GLN A 180 -2.23 7.36 1.61
C GLN A 180 -3.66 7.84 1.84
N LEU A 181 -3.95 9.02 1.29
CA LEU A 181 -5.26 9.65 1.31
C LEU A 181 -5.88 9.48 -0.06
N VAL A 182 -7.00 8.75 -0.10
CA VAL A 182 -7.63 8.27 -1.34
C VAL A 182 -9.14 8.50 -1.30
N GLY A 183 -9.88 7.97 -2.27
CA GLY A 183 -11.33 8.05 -2.33
C GLY A 183 -11.86 8.39 -3.71
N GLY A 184 -12.84 9.30 -3.74
CA GLY A 184 -13.24 10.02 -4.94
C GLY A 184 -12.19 11.05 -5.34
N GLU A 185 -12.50 12.34 -5.20
CA GLU A 185 -11.52 13.41 -5.39
C GLU A 185 -11.22 14.10 -4.04
N PRO A 186 -10.07 13.82 -3.40
CA PRO A 186 -9.75 14.35 -2.07
C PRO A 186 -9.84 15.87 -1.96
N PHE A 187 -9.54 16.63 -3.02
CA PHE A 187 -9.58 18.09 -2.99
C PHE A 187 -10.99 18.67 -2.88
N LEU A 188 -12.04 17.86 -3.03
CA LEU A 188 -13.41 18.28 -2.74
C LEU A 188 -13.72 18.33 -1.24
N ASN A 189 -12.92 17.68 -0.38
CA ASN A 189 -13.19 17.66 1.05
C ASN A 189 -12.65 18.93 1.73
N LYS A 190 -13.57 19.77 2.21
CA LYS A 190 -13.26 21.04 2.89
C LYS A 190 -12.47 20.88 4.20
N ASP A 191 -12.58 19.73 4.86
CA ASP A 191 -11.94 19.46 6.15
C ASP A 191 -10.54 18.87 5.99
N LEU A 192 -10.14 18.49 4.77
CA LEU A 192 -8.84 17.91 4.47
C LEU A 192 -7.65 18.75 4.98
N PRO A 193 -7.61 20.10 4.82
CA PRO A 193 -6.49 20.88 5.34
C PRO A 193 -6.33 20.78 6.86
N ASN A 194 -7.44 20.82 7.61
CA ASN A 194 -7.40 20.74 9.08
C ASN A 194 -6.99 19.33 9.54
N PHE A 195 -7.47 18.30 8.84
CA PHE A 195 -7.07 16.93 9.13
C PHE A 195 -5.58 16.70 8.86
N LEU A 196 -5.05 17.19 7.74
CA LEU A 196 -3.63 17.07 7.40
C LEU A 196 -2.71 17.76 8.41
N GLU A 197 -3.10 18.96 8.85
CA GLU A 197 -2.37 19.68 9.89
C GLU A 197 -2.35 18.88 11.20
N TYR A 198 -3.50 18.39 11.65
CA TYR A 198 -3.59 17.53 12.84
C TYR A 198 -2.74 16.26 12.71
N LEU A 199 -2.85 15.56 11.57
CA LEU A 199 -2.12 14.33 11.28
C LEU A 199 -0.61 14.55 11.38
N TYR A 200 -0.12 15.63 10.78
CA TYR A 200 1.29 15.98 10.80
C TYR A 200 1.77 16.38 12.19
N ASP A 201 1.05 17.30 12.85
CA ASP A 201 1.45 17.83 14.15
C ASP A 201 1.39 16.75 15.26
N THR A 202 0.47 15.79 15.16
CA THR A 202 0.26 14.75 16.18
C THR A 202 1.02 13.46 15.89
N TYR A 203 1.06 13.03 14.63
CA TYR A 203 1.58 11.71 14.22
C TYR A 203 2.67 11.78 13.14
N GLY A 204 3.11 12.97 12.72
CA GLY A 204 4.08 13.12 11.63
C GLY A 204 5.42 12.41 11.88
N SER A 205 5.87 12.31 13.13
CA SER A 205 7.08 11.54 13.49
C SER A 205 6.88 10.02 13.49
N ARG A 206 5.62 9.56 13.43
CA ARG A 206 5.19 8.15 13.40
C ARG A 206 4.71 7.71 12.01
N ILE A 207 4.85 8.58 11.01
CA ILE A 207 4.48 8.30 9.62
C ILE A 207 5.69 8.58 8.72
N GLY A 208 6.09 7.59 7.93
CA GLY A 208 7.22 7.74 7.02
C GLY A 208 6.95 8.70 5.88
N ARG A 209 5.83 8.53 5.18
CA ARG A 209 5.37 9.45 4.12
C ARG A 209 3.85 9.56 4.12
N ILE A 210 3.36 10.79 3.96
CA ILE A 210 1.95 11.08 3.71
C ILE A 210 1.79 11.42 2.23
N ARG A 211 0.82 10.80 1.57
CA ARG A 211 0.55 11.03 0.15
C ARG A 211 -0.93 11.21 -0.13
N ILE A 212 -1.27 12.14 -1.01
CA ILE A 212 -2.63 12.30 -1.56
C ILE A 212 -2.65 11.75 -3.00
N ILE A 213 -3.65 10.91 -3.29
CA ILE A 213 -3.98 10.48 -4.65
C ILE A 213 -5.13 11.34 -5.18
N THR A 214 -4.89 12.11 -6.23
CA THR A 214 -5.90 12.99 -6.85
C THR A 214 -6.08 12.66 -8.33
N ASN A 215 -7.27 12.92 -8.86
CA ASN A 215 -7.57 12.82 -10.28
C ASN A 215 -7.23 14.10 -11.08
N GLY A 216 -6.82 15.17 -10.39
CA GLY A 216 -6.42 16.44 -11.01
C GLY A 216 -7.56 17.26 -11.60
N GLY A 217 -8.81 16.94 -11.26
CA GLY A 217 -10.02 17.63 -11.75
C GLY A 217 -10.53 18.75 -10.85
N VAL A 218 -9.81 19.08 -9.77
CA VAL A 218 -10.18 20.14 -8.81
C VAL A 218 -8.94 20.92 -8.41
N ILE A 219 -9.03 22.25 -8.48
CA ILE A 219 -7.95 23.13 -8.05
C ILE A 219 -7.95 23.19 -6.52
N PRO A 220 -6.88 22.76 -5.84
CA PRO A 220 -6.80 22.88 -4.38
C PRO A 220 -6.77 24.36 -3.99
N ASN A 221 -7.51 24.71 -2.92
CA ASN A 221 -7.51 26.08 -2.41
C ASN A 221 -6.17 26.45 -1.74
N GLU A 222 -5.95 27.75 -1.52
CA GLU A 222 -4.69 28.27 -0.96
C GLU A 222 -4.34 27.66 0.39
N LYS A 223 -5.33 27.45 1.27
CA LYS A 223 -5.12 26.82 2.57
C LYS A 223 -4.60 25.39 2.42
N LEU A 224 -5.19 24.61 1.53
CA LEU A 224 -4.76 23.24 1.27
C LEU A 224 -3.35 23.20 0.68
N LEU A 225 -3.04 24.06 -0.29
CA LEU A 225 -1.70 24.20 -0.87
C LEU A 225 -0.65 24.53 0.20
N TYR A 226 -0.96 25.48 1.09
CA TYR A 226 -0.09 25.85 2.20
C TYR A 226 0.18 24.66 3.13
N ILE A 227 -0.85 23.91 3.53
CA ILE A 227 -0.69 22.76 4.42
C ILE A 227 0.08 21.62 3.73
N ILE A 228 -0.22 21.31 2.47
CA ILE A 228 0.54 20.31 1.69
C ILE A 228 2.03 20.65 1.69
N LYS A 229 2.37 21.92 1.47
CA LYS A 229 3.77 22.38 1.46
C LYS A 229 4.39 22.33 2.86
N LYS A 230 3.70 22.85 3.87
CA LYS A 230 4.15 22.88 5.29
C LYS A 230 4.47 21.48 5.80
N CYS A 231 3.58 20.53 5.54
CA CYS A 231 3.67 19.16 6.03
C CYS A 231 4.49 18.23 5.11
N ASN A 232 5.06 18.76 4.01
CA ASN A 232 5.79 18.00 2.99
C ASN A 232 5.01 16.77 2.47
N ILE A 233 3.72 16.96 2.17
CA ILE A 233 2.83 15.91 1.67
C ILE A 233 3.09 15.69 0.19
N GLU A 234 3.25 14.42 -0.20
CA GLU A 234 3.42 14.04 -1.60
C GLU A 234 2.09 14.03 -2.34
N ILE A 235 2.10 14.44 -3.60
CA ILE A 235 0.92 14.34 -4.47
C ILE A 235 1.22 13.37 -5.61
N ASN A 236 0.36 12.37 -5.79
CA ASN A 236 0.30 11.59 -7.02
C ASN A 236 -0.97 11.97 -7.77
N ILE A 237 -0.80 12.42 -9.01
CA ILE A 237 -1.90 12.85 -9.88
C ILE A 237 -2.10 11.77 -10.93
N SER A 238 -3.27 11.14 -10.94
CA SER A 238 -3.69 10.24 -12.01
C SER A 238 -4.15 11.08 -13.19
N ASN A 239 -3.37 11.11 -14.29
CA ASN A 239 -3.73 11.86 -15.48
C ASN A 239 -4.67 11.06 -16.39
N TYR A 240 -5.94 11.47 -16.45
CA TYR A 240 -6.98 10.86 -17.29
C TYR A 240 -7.20 11.54 -18.65
N LEU A 241 -6.28 12.37 -19.15
CA LEU A 241 -6.48 13.14 -20.40
C LEU A 241 -6.68 12.28 -21.65
N ASN A 242 -6.32 10.99 -21.58
CA ASN A 242 -6.59 10.02 -22.66
C ASN A 242 -8.06 9.57 -22.72
N SER A 243 -8.88 9.88 -21.71
CA SER A 243 -10.26 9.38 -21.59
C SER A 243 -11.27 10.45 -21.17
N ILE A 244 -10.80 11.58 -20.64
CA ILE A 244 -11.64 12.68 -20.15
C ILE A 244 -11.05 13.99 -20.69
N ASP A 245 -11.88 14.87 -21.25
CA ASP A 245 -11.47 16.22 -21.63
C ASP A 245 -11.62 17.19 -20.45
N TYR A 246 -10.51 17.43 -19.74
CA TYR A 246 -10.41 18.35 -18.60
C TYR A 246 -9.06 19.09 -18.60
N LYS A 247 -8.42 19.21 -19.78
CA LYS A 247 -7.06 19.73 -19.94
C LYS A 247 -6.86 21.11 -19.33
N GLU A 248 -7.84 21.98 -19.44
CA GLU A 248 -7.78 23.32 -18.87
C GLU A 248 -7.65 23.28 -17.34
N ILE A 249 -8.56 22.57 -16.66
CA ILE A 249 -8.56 22.42 -15.21
C ILE A 249 -7.29 21.68 -14.76
N TYR A 250 -6.90 20.63 -15.49
CA TYR A 250 -5.69 19.87 -15.21
C TYR A 250 -4.45 20.77 -15.21
N ASN A 251 -4.28 21.61 -16.23
CA ASN A 251 -3.16 22.55 -16.31
C ASN A 251 -3.19 23.56 -15.15
N GLN A 252 -4.38 24.07 -14.79
CA GLN A 252 -4.51 24.98 -13.64
C GLN A 252 -4.11 24.31 -12.32
N VAL A 253 -4.44 23.03 -12.12
CA VAL A 253 -3.99 22.23 -10.97
C VAL A 253 -2.47 22.11 -10.94
N ILE A 254 -1.87 21.77 -12.08
CA ILE A 254 -0.41 21.67 -12.21
C ILE A 254 0.28 23.01 -11.93
N ASP A 255 -0.27 24.11 -12.45
CA ASP A 255 0.27 25.44 -12.23
C ASP A 255 0.15 25.89 -10.78
N ALA A 256 -0.94 25.50 -10.09
CA ALA A 256 -1.09 25.71 -8.65
C ALA A 256 0.02 25.00 -7.86
N PHE A 257 0.31 23.73 -8.18
CA PHE A 257 1.40 22.98 -7.53
C PHE A 257 2.77 23.58 -7.80
N LYS A 258 3.05 23.97 -9.05
CA LYS A 258 4.32 24.62 -9.43
C LYS A 258 4.50 25.94 -8.69
N SER A 259 3.47 26.78 -8.67
CA SER A 259 3.48 28.09 -8.00
C SER A 259 3.71 27.96 -6.50
N ALA A 260 3.07 26.97 -5.86
CA ALA A 260 3.26 26.65 -4.45
C ALA A 260 4.55 25.85 -4.15
N LYS A 261 5.33 25.49 -5.17
CA LYS A 261 6.55 24.64 -5.06
C LYS A 261 6.28 23.30 -4.38
N ILE A 262 5.14 22.68 -4.67
CA ILE A 262 4.74 21.37 -4.13
C ILE A 262 5.38 20.27 -4.98
N ASN A 263 5.90 19.24 -4.31
CA ASN A 263 6.39 18.04 -4.98
C ASN A 263 5.22 17.17 -5.41
N TYR A 264 5.09 16.93 -6.71
CA TYR A 264 4.04 16.08 -7.27
C TYR A 264 4.61 15.12 -8.31
N LYS A 265 3.99 13.95 -8.44
CA LYS A 265 4.26 12.97 -9.49
C LYS A 265 3.02 12.80 -10.35
N GLU A 266 3.19 13.01 -11.64
CA GLU A 266 2.16 12.71 -12.63
C GLU A 266 2.26 11.23 -13.05
N ILE A 267 1.11 10.55 -13.07
CA ILE A 267 0.97 9.20 -13.61
C ILE A 267 0.22 9.30 -14.93
N SER A 268 0.94 9.37 -16.04
CA SER A 268 0.42 9.60 -17.39
C SER A 268 0.01 8.32 -18.13
N THR A 269 0.64 7.19 -17.80
CA THR A 269 0.30 5.88 -18.36
C THR A 269 -0.56 5.09 -17.39
N LEU A 270 -1.85 5.45 -17.31
CA LEU A 270 -2.82 4.74 -16.48
C LEU A 270 -3.39 3.55 -17.24
N ARG A 271 -2.95 2.35 -16.85
CA ARG A 271 -3.62 1.09 -17.18
C ARG A 271 -4.15 0.51 -15.87
N TRP A 272 -5.43 0.19 -15.83
CA TRP A 272 -6.05 -0.44 -14.68
C TRP A 272 -6.20 -1.93 -14.94
N ARG A 273 -6.13 -2.73 -13.87
CA ARG A 273 -6.67 -4.08 -13.92
C ARG A 273 -8.18 -4.02 -13.68
N ASP A 274 -8.95 -4.72 -14.50
CA ASP A 274 -10.39 -4.85 -14.29
C ASP A 274 -10.64 -5.87 -13.19
N PHE A 275 -11.27 -5.44 -12.10
CA PHE A 275 -11.61 -6.35 -10.99
C PHE A 275 -12.83 -7.22 -11.30
N GLY A 276 -13.49 -7.03 -12.45
CA GLY A 276 -14.70 -7.72 -12.86
C GLY A 276 -15.94 -7.27 -12.08
N PHE A 277 -15.82 -7.09 -10.77
CA PHE A 277 -16.87 -6.60 -9.88
C PHE A 277 -17.28 -5.14 -10.18
N PRO A 278 -18.57 -4.77 -10.13
CA PRO A 278 -19.74 -5.63 -9.84
C PRO A 278 -20.35 -6.33 -11.06
N SER A 279 -19.97 -5.97 -12.29
CA SER A 279 -20.66 -6.42 -13.50
C SER A 279 -20.37 -7.87 -13.89
N ASN A 280 -19.12 -8.30 -13.77
CA ASN A 280 -18.57 -9.59 -14.17
C ASN A 280 -17.80 -10.20 -12.99
N THR A 281 -18.50 -10.50 -11.91
CA THR A 281 -17.89 -11.03 -10.69
C THR A 281 -17.25 -12.40 -10.92
N PHE A 282 -16.11 -12.63 -10.27
CA PHE A 282 -15.50 -13.95 -10.20
C PHE A 282 -16.29 -14.88 -9.27
N ARG A 283 -16.07 -16.19 -9.39
CA ARG A 283 -16.67 -17.21 -8.50
C ARG A 283 -15.58 -18.20 -8.09
N ARG A 284 -14.63 -17.75 -7.28
CA ARG A 284 -13.49 -18.57 -6.87
C ARG A 284 -13.92 -19.66 -5.86
N PRO A 285 -13.50 -20.92 -6.04
CA PRO A 285 -13.62 -21.97 -5.03
C PRO A 285 -12.92 -21.59 -3.72
N GLN A 286 -13.37 -22.13 -2.59
CA GLN A 286 -12.91 -21.73 -1.25
C GLN A 286 -11.40 -21.93 -1.06
N GLU A 287 -10.88 -23.03 -1.57
CA GLU A 287 -9.48 -23.43 -1.55
C GLU A 287 -8.55 -22.48 -2.33
N GLU A 288 -9.10 -21.71 -3.29
CA GLU A 288 -8.33 -20.77 -4.11
C GLU A 288 -8.34 -19.34 -3.57
N ILE A 289 -9.26 -18.99 -2.67
CA ILE A 289 -9.46 -17.59 -2.22
C ILE A 289 -8.20 -17.07 -1.54
N ARG A 290 -7.60 -17.86 -0.64
CA ARG A 290 -6.36 -17.48 0.06
C ARG A 290 -5.21 -17.27 -0.92
N LYS A 291 -5.03 -18.20 -1.87
CA LYS A 291 -4.01 -18.08 -2.90
C LYS A 291 -4.19 -16.79 -3.69
N HIS A 292 -5.41 -16.51 -4.15
CA HIS A 292 -5.71 -15.27 -4.87
C HIS A 292 -5.45 -14.02 -4.02
N MET A 293 -5.89 -14.00 -2.75
CA MET A 293 -5.66 -12.87 -1.84
C MET A 293 -4.17 -12.56 -1.68
N LEU A 294 -3.34 -13.59 -1.51
CA LEU A 294 -1.89 -13.43 -1.36
C LEU A 294 -1.22 -13.06 -2.69
N THR A 295 -1.64 -13.63 -3.83
CA THR A 295 -1.16 -13.22 -5.16
C THR A 295 -1.53 -11.77 -5.50
N CYS A 296 -2.68 -11.30 -5.00
CA CYS A 296 -3.09 -9.91 -5.10
C CYS A 296 -2.17 -8.98 -4.31
N ALA A 297 -1.58 -9.46 -3.20
CA ALA A 297 -0.54 -8.80 -2.39
C ALA A 297 -0.86 -7.35 -2.05
N THR A 298 -2.10 -7.10 -1.60
CA THR A 298 -2.62 -5.75 -1.39
C THR A 298 -2.08 -5.11 -0.11
N ALA A 299 -1.07 -4.27 -0.24
CA ALA A 299 -0.55 -3.45 0.87
C ALA A 299 -1.47 -2.28 1.28
N TRP A 300 -2.47 -1.95 0.46
CA TRP A 300 -3.39 -0.82 0.67
C TRP A 300 -4.57 -1.18 1.60
N HIS A 301 -4.27 -1.46 2.87
CA HIS A 301 -5.28 -1.72 3.90
C HIS A 301 -6.11 -0.46 4.17
N GLY A 302 -7.43 -0.60 4.27
CA GLY A 302 -8.36 0.52 4.44
C GLY A 302 -8.57 0.87 5.91
N LEU A 303 -8.43 2.13 6.29
CA LEU A 303 -8.75 2.64 7.62
C LEU A 303 -9.91 3.63 7.50
N ASN A 304 -11.12 3.18 7.83
CA ASN A 304 -12.36 3.94 7.67
C ASN A 304 -13.37 3.56 8.76
N ASN A 305 -14.27 4.47 9.14
CA ASN A 305 -15.37 4.21 10.07
C ASN A 305 -14.97 3.58 11.43
N GLY A 306 -13.73 3.80 11.90
CA GLY A 306 -13.13 3.22 13.10
C GLY A 306 -12.74 1.74 12.96
N CYS A 307 -12.68 1.23 11.73
CA CYS A 307 -12.30 -0.13 11.42
C CYS A 307 -11.06 -0.17 10.51
N LEU A 308 -10.29 -1.24 10.64
CA LEU A 308 -9.23 -1.63 9.71
C LEU A 308 -9.75 -2.74 8.79
N TYR A 309 -9.69 -2.52 7.49
CA TYR A 309 -10.14 -3.44 6.44
C TYR A 309 -8.94 -3.99 5.68
N TYR A 310 -8.98 -5.29 5.34
CA TYR A 310 -7.86 -5.94 4.65
C TYR A 310 -7.58 -5.28 3.29
N CYS A 311 -8.63 -4.85 2.60
CA CYS A 311 -8.52 -4.16 1.32
C CYS A 311 -9.48 -2.97 1.28
N ASN A 312 -8.98 -1.79 0.88
CA ASN A 312 -9.80 -0.59 0.78
C ASN A 312 -10.90 -0.72 -0.30
N SER A 313 -10.69 -1.55 -1.33
CA SER A 313 -11.74 -1.86 -2.32
C SER A 313 -12.88 -2.68 -1.70
N ALA A 314 -12.57 -3.65 -0.83
CA ALA A 314 -13.59 -4.44 -0.13
C ALA A 314 -14.46 -3.57 0.78
N TRP A 315 -13.84 -2.63 1.51
CA TRP A 315 -14.55 -1.60 2.26
C TRP A 315 -15.49 -0.80 1.35
N SER A 316 -14.98 -0.25 0.25
CA SER A 316 -15.78 0.62 -0.62
C SER A 316 -16.96 -0.11 -1.26
N ALA A 317 -16.77 -1.38 -1.65
CA ALA A 317 -17.84 -2.23 -2.18
C ALA A 317 -18.97 -2.44 -1.15
N SER A 318 -18.60 -2.56 0.13
CA SER A 318 -19.58 -2.68 1.21
C SER A 318 -20.28 -1.37 1.51
N GLU A 319 -19.51 -0.28 1.59
CA GLU A 319 -20.02 1.06 1.86
C GLU A 319 -21.02 1.53 0.80
N CYS A 320 -20.82 1.21 -0.48
CA CYS A 320 -21.79 1.54 -1.53
C CYS A 320 -22.96 0.54 -1.65
N GLY A 321 -22.99 -0.49 -0.80
CA GLY A 321 -24.08 -1.49 -0.74
C GLY A 321 -24.04 -2.55 -1.83
N LEU A 322 -22.91 -2.73 -2.52
CA LEU A 322 -22.74 -3.79 -3.52
C LEU A 322 -22.28 -5.12 -2.89
N PHE A 323 -21.69 -5.07 -1.69
CA PHE A 323 -21.14 -6.24 -1.01
C PHE A 323 -21.46 -6.24 0.48
N SER A 324 -21.52 -7.41 1.10
CA SER A 324 -21.65 -7.56 2.55
C SER A 324 -20.40 -8.22 3.09
N LEU A 325 -19.66 -7.51 3.94
CA LEU A 325 -18.46 -8.03 4.56
C LEU A 325 -18.78 -9.12 5.58
N SER A 326 -17.89 -10.10 5.66
CA SER A 326 -17.81 -11.01 6.80
C SER A 326 -17.25 -10.27 8.02
N ASN A 327 -17.56 -10.76 9.22
CA ASN A 327 -16.95 -10.27 10.47
C ASN A 327 -15.42 -10.50 10.53
N THR A 328 -14.88 -11.35 9.68
CA THR A 328 -13.45 -11.63 9.53
C THR A 328 -12.74 -10.69 8.55
N ASP A 329 -13.48 -9.86 7.80
CA ASP A 329 -12.91 -9.01 6.74
C ASP A 329 -12.35 -7.68 7.25
N TYR A 330 -12.59 -7.38 8.52
CA TYR A 330 -12.17 -6.16 9.19
C TYR A 330 -11.91 -6.38 10.68
N ILE A 331 -11.23 -5.41 11.29
CA ILE A 331 -11.09 -5.28 12.74
C ILE A 331 -11.79 -3.98 13.16
N ASP A 332 -12.72 -4.07 14.09
CA ASP A 332 -13.25 -2.88 14.78
C ASP A 332 -12.23 -2.42 15.83
N LEU A 333 -11.58 -1.28 15.58
CA LEU A 333 -10.52 -0.76 16.43
C LEU A 333 -11.06 -0.26 17.78
N ARG A 334 -12.36 0.04 17.89
CA ARG A 334 -12.99 0.45 19.16
C ARG A 334 -13.15 -0.72 20.12
N SER A 335 -13.20 -1.94 19.58
CA SER A 335 -13.33 -3.17 20.35
C SER A 335 -11.99 -3.70 20.90
N LEU A 336 -10.87 -3.16 20.41
CA LEU A 336 -9.54 -3.59 20.82
C LEU A 336 -9.17 -3.04 22.20
N MET A 337 -8.50 -3.88 22.98
CA MET A 337 -7.88 -3.46 24.23
C MET A 337 -6.54 -2.78 23.95
N ASN A 338 -6.14 -1.84 24.81
CA ASN A 338 -4.81 -1.25 24.74
C ASN A 338 -3.74 -2.23 25.27
N SER A 339 -3.36 -3.20 24.44
CA SER A 339 -2.42 -4.28 24.75
C SER A 339 -1.51 -4.60 23.56
N GLU A 340 -0.36 -5.23 23.83
CA GLU A 340 0.57 -5.73 22.80
C GLU A 340 -0.14 -6.71 21.84
N ASP A 341 -1.00 -7.58 22.38
CA ASP A 341 -1.79 -8.55 21.60
C ASP A 341 -2.67 -7.90 20.53
N SER A 342 -3.22 -6.71 20.80
CA SER A 342 -4.01 -5.98 19.81
C SER A 342 -3.16 -5.47 18.65
N GLY A 343 -1.93 -5.02 18.94
CA GLY A 343 -0.94 -4.67 17.92
C GLY A 343 -0.52 -5.89 17.09
N ILE A 344 -0.28 -7.04 17.73
CA ILE A 344 -0.01 -8.31 17.03
C ILE A 344 -1.19 -8.68 16.12
N SER A 345 -2.42 -8.60 16.62
CA SER A 345 -3.61 -8.93 15.83
C SER A 345 -3.77 -8.05 14.60
N ILE A 346 -3.43 -6.76 14.70
CA ILE A 346 -3.41 -5.83 13.57
C ILE A 346 -2.35 -6.25 12.53
N MET A 347 -1.12 -6.56 12.96
CA MET A 347 -0.07 -7.01 12.04
C MET A 347 -0.46 -8.31 11.33
N GLU A 348 -0.96 -9.31 12.07
CA GLU A 348 -1.41 -10.59 11.51
C GLU A 348 -2.55 -10.41 10.52
N PHE A 349 -3.43 -9.44 10.75
CA PHE A 349 -4.50 -9.12 9.83
C PHE A 349 -3.96 -8.53 8.53
N CYS A 350 -3.05 -7.55 8.60
CA CYS A 350 -2.40 -6.96 7.42
C CYS A 350 -1.63 -8.01 6.60
N LEU A 351 -0.91 -8.91 7.28
CA LEU A 351 -0.16 -10.00 6.66
C LEU A 351 -1.06 -11.13 6.11
N GLY A 352 -2.35 -11.11 6.41
CA GLY A 352 -3.30 -12.14 5.99
C GLY A 352 -3.17 -13.47 6.75
N ASP A 353 -2.60 -13.46 7.95
CA ASP A 353 -2.32 -14.66 8.75
C ASP A 353 -3.48 -15.07 9.68
N ARG A 354 -4.47 -14.19 9.88
CA ARG A 354 -5.62 -14.51 10.75
C ARG A 354 -6.56 -15.52 10.11
N ASN A 355 -7.01 -16.52 10.88
CA ASN A 355 -8.05 -17.49 10.48
C ASN A 355 -9.35 -16.77 10.07
N PRO A 356 -9.96 -17.06 8.90
CA PRO A 356 -9.74 -18.18 7.98
C PRO A 356 -8.61 -18.03 6.96
N GLY A 357 -7.79 -17.00 7.07
CA GLY A 357 -6.65 -16.75 6.21
C GLY A 357 -7.06 -16.16 4.86
N TYR A 358 -8.26 -15.59 4.76
CA TYR A 358 -8.70 -14.91 3.56
C TYR A 358 -9.74 -13.81 3.86
N ASN A 359 -9.78 -12.80 2.99
CA ASN A 359 -10.84 -11.81 2.92
C ASN A 359 -11.96 -12.30 1.99
N SER A 360 -13.22 -12.23 2.42
CA SER A 360 -14.35 -12.81 1.69
C SER A 360 -14.61 -12.15 0.33
N PHE A 361 -14.24 -10.88 0.16
CA PHE A 361 -14.36 -10.16 -1.11
C PHE A 361 -13.45 -10.73 -2.20
N CYS A 362 -12.31 -11.34 -1.83
CA CYS A 362 -11.41 -12.02 -2.77
C CYS A 362 -12.06 -13.20 -3.50
N ARG A 363 -13.22 -13.69 -3.04
CA ARG A 363 -13.99 -14.72 -3.76
C ARG A 363 -14.54 -14.21 -5.10
N ILE A 364 -14.85 -12.92 -5.18
CA ILE A 364 -15.61 -12.31 -6.28
C ILE A 364 -14.86 -11.19 -7.00
N CYS A 365 -13.78 -10.68 -6.39
CA CYS A 365 -12.90 -9.68 -6.98
C CYS A 365 -11.80 -10.35 -7.81
N GLY A 366 -11.49 -9.75 -8.97
CA GLY A 366 -10.35 -10.16 -9.80
C GLY A 366 -9.01 -9.71 -9.23
N GLY A 367 -8.97 -8.69 -8.38
CA GLY A 367 -7.75 -8.21 -7.72
C GLY A 367 -6.73 -7.56 -8.67
N CYS A 368 -5.57 -7.19 -8.13
CA CYS A 368 -4.46 -6.56 -8.86
C CYS A 368 -3.27 -7.50 -9.13
N GLY A 369 -3.38 -8.77 -8.71
CA GLY A 369 -2.34 -9.78 -8.85
C GLY A 369 -2.04 -10.18 -10.30
N GLU A 370 -0.98 -10.95 -10.48
CA GLU A 370 -0.61 -11.49 -11.80
C GLU A 370 -1.64 -12.49 -12.36
N ASP A 371 -2.46 -13.08 -11.49
CA ASP A 371 -3.54 -13.99 -11.85
C ASP A 371 -4.78 -13.26 -12.41
N ASN A 372 -4.72 -11.94 -12.55
CA ASN A 372 -5.69 -11.13 -13.29
C ASN A 372 -5.02 -10.44 -14.47
N THR A 373 -5.21 -10.96 -15.69
CA THR A 373 -4.61 -10.38 -16.90
C THR A 373 -5.49 -9.33 -17.58
N ASP A 374 -6.67 -9.04 -17.05
CA ASP A 374 -7.62 -8.13 -17.69
C ASP A 374 -7.20 -6.68 -17.45
N ILE A 375 -6.73 -6.02 -18.52
CA ILE A 375 -6.33 -4.62 -18.50
C ILE A 375 -7.38 -3.78 -19.21
N VAL A 376 -7.78 -2.67 -18.58
CA VAL A 376 -8.73 -1.71 -19.11
C VAL A 376 -8.15 -0.30 -19.11
N GLN A 377 -8.67 0.53 -20.02
CA GLN A 377 -8.34 1.95 -20.05
C GLN A 377 -8.89 2.63 -18.79
N ALA A 378 -8.02 3.36 -18.10
CA ALA A 378 -8.40 4.12 -16.92
C ALA A 378 -9.17 5.38 -17.32
N GLY A 379 -10.20 5.74 -16.54
CA GLY A 379 -10.94 6.98 -16.75
C GLY A 379 -12.08 6.91 -17.77
N GLU A 380 -12.40 5.75 -18.34
CA GLU A 380 -13.64 5.58 -19.12
C GLU A 380 -14.86 5.89 -18.25
N GLN A 381 -15.71 6.82 -18.68
CA GLN A 381 -16.90 7.25 -17.93
C GLN A 381 -18.05 6.25 -18.12
N MET A 382 -18.91 6.12 -17.11
CA MET A 382 -20.15 5.31 -17.15
C MET A 382 -21.25 5.99 -17.96
#